data_AF-A0A015IXN0-F1
#
_entry.id   AF-A0A015IXN0-F1
#
_cell.length_a   1.000
_cell.length_b   1.000
_cell.length_c   1.000
_cell.angle_alpha   90.00
_cell.angle_beta   90.00
_cell.angle_gamma   90.00
#
_symmetry.space_group_name_H-M   'P 1'
#
loop_
_entity.id
_entity.type
_entity.pdbx_description
1 polymer ?
#
loop_
_entity_poly.entity_id
_entity_poly.type
_entity_poly.pdbx_seq_one_letter_code
_entity_poly.pdbx_strand_id
1 'polypeptide(L)'
;MIYRDNLHDIAFDIIRNGRYHHKTTLQFATVRNAQSQTERDLLATEFGIRKKPSIFDKVTRDRYLQCPHDAFHCVGGLAREMLQATFQTFSTIGENAFLEIWHNFEFPPTWSRQQNPITHLGSYFFSDCLCLCMIMPFLIYRAISNTAMLNKAFVEHLIKVCEITKNHTVDQLIRL
;
A
#
# COMPACT_ATOMS: atom_id res chain seq x y z
N MET A 1 8.76 -20.91 -1.07
CA MET A 1 7.64 -20.79 -0.12
C MET A 1 7.62 -22.12 0.58
N ILE A 2 7.83 -22.13 1.89
CA ILE A 2 7.79 -23.38 2.66
C ILE A 2 6.31 -23.81 2.66
N TYR A 3 6.02 -25.03 2.21
CA TYR A 3 4.67 -25.55 2.25
C TYR A 3 4.19 -25.64 3.70
N ARG A 4 2.89 -25.47 3.91
CA ARG A 4 2.30 -25.38 5.26
C ARG A 4 2.68 -26.57 6.14
N ASP A 5 2.78 -27.75 5.54
CA ASP A 5 3.12 -29.01 6.21
C ASP A 5 4.57 -29.05 6.71
N ASN A 6 5.46 -28.24 6.11
CA ASN A 6 6.89 -28.18 6.44
C ASN A 6 7.24 -26.99 7.35
N LEU A 7 6.28 -26.18 7.78
CA LEU A 7 6.54 -24.99 8.61
C LEU A 7 7.03 -25.35 10.02
N HIS A 8 6.72 -26.55 10.50
CA HIS A 8 7.12 -27.04 11.82
C HIS A 8 8.28 -28.05 11.76
N ASP A 9 8.79 -28.35 10.57
CA ASP A 9 9.92 -29.26 10.40
C ASP A 9 11.24 -28.53 10.68
N ILE A 10 11.79 -28.78 11.86
CA ILE A 10 13.05 -28.19 12.33
C ILE A 10 14.26 -28.72 11.54
N ALA A 11 14.11 -29.89 10.89
CA ALA A 11 15.12 -30.47 10.01
C ALA A 11 14.95 -30.02 8.55
N PHE A 12 13.98 -29.15 8.27
CA PHE A 12 13.78 -28.63 6.92
C PHE A 12 15.03 -27.92 6.44
N ASP A 13 15.64 -28.47 5.39
CA ASP A 13 16.85 -27.93 4.80
C ASP A 13 16.51 -26.61 4.08
N ILE A 14 16.56 -25.51 4.83
CA ILE A 14 16.32 -24.16 4.34
C ILE A 14 17.33 -23.80 3.27
N ILE A 15 18.57 -24.32 3.32
CA ILE A 15 19.63 -24.05 2.33
C ILE A 15 19.23 -24.71 1.01
N ARG A 16 18.70 -25.92 1.05
CA ARG A 16 18.27 -26.68 -0.13
C ARG A 16 16.96 -26.18 -0.73
N ASN A 17 15.98 -25.87 0.12
CA ASN A 17 14.59 -25.64 -0.31
C ASN A 17 14.14 -24.18 -0.19
N GLY A 18 15.00 -23.30 0.36
CA GLY A 18 14.79 -21.86 0.40
C GLY A 18 14.85 -21.22 -1.00
N ARG A 19 14.13 -20.11 -1.16
CA ARG A 19 14.13 -19.32 -2.41
C ARG A 19 15.32 -18.37 -2.46
N TYR A 20 16.53 -18.92 -2.61
CA TYR A 20 17.73 -18.12 -2.80
C TYR A 20 17.86 -17.63 -4.23
N HIS A 21 18.45 -16.44 -4.39
CA HIS A 21 18.64 -15.79 -5.69
C HIS A 21 19.22 -16.75 -6.74
N HIS A 22 20.27 -17.50 -6.42
CA HIS A 22 20.92 -18.40 -7.39
C HIS A 22 19.97 -19.52 -7.86
N LYS A 23 19.15 -20.09 -6.95
CA LYS A 23 18.19 -21.17 -7.28
C LYS A 23 17.02 -20.67 -8.10
N THR A 24 16.44 -19.54 -7.71
CA THR A 24 15.33 -18.96 -8.47
C THR A 24 15.77 -18.56 -9.88
N THR A 25 16.97 -18.00 -10.06
CA THR A 25 17.52 -17.69 -11.40
C THR A 25 17.62 -18.94 -12.29
N LEU A 26 18.11 -20.07 -11.74
CA LEU A 26 18.15 -21.36 -12.44
C LEU A 26 16.75 -21.83 -12.84
N GLN A 27 15.78 -21.76 -11.92
CA GLN A 27 14.38 -22.15 -12.19
C GLN A 27 13.74 -21.31 -13.31
N PHE A 28 14.01 -19.99 -13.36
CA PHE A 28 13.56 -19.15 -14.47
C PHE A 28 14.20 -19.54 -15.79
N ALA A 29 15.49 -19.91 -15.78
CA ALA A 29 16.15 -20.40 -16.98
C ALA A 29 15.52 -21.72 -17.46
N THR A 30 15.23 -22.65 -16.55
CA THR A 30 14.55 -23.92 -16.87
C THR A 30 13.17 -23.68 -17.48
N VAL A 31 12.33 -22.83 -16.87
CA VAL A 31 11.01 -22.49 -17.44
C VAL A 31 11.14 -21.77 -18.78
N ARG A 32 12.14 -20.90 -18.96
CA ARG A 32 12.35 -20.20 -20.24
C ARG A 32 12.78 -21.16 -21.35
N ASN A 33 13.57 -22.17 -21.02
CA ASN A 33 14.16 -23.11 -21.98
C ASN A 33 13.29 -24.35 -22.27
N ALA A 34 12.18 -24.53 -21.52
CA ALA A 34 11.24 -25.61 -21.76
C ALA A 34 10.61 -25.53 -23.16
N GLN A 35 10.42 -26.69 -23.78
CA GLN A 35 10.13 -26.82 -25.22
C GLN A 35 8.65 -26.59 -25.53
N SER A 36 7.76 -26.86 -24.57
CA SER A 36 6.30 -26.73 -24.77
C SER A 36 5.65 -25.75 -23.80
N GLN A 37 4.47 -25.24 -24.15
CA GLN A 37 3.68 -24.42 -23.22
C GLN A 37 3.21 -25.23 -22.01
N THR A 38 2.85 -26.50 -22.20
CA THR A 38 2.39 -27.39 -21.14
C THR A 38 3.48 -27.67 -20.11
N GLU A 39 4.71 -27.92 -20.57
CA GLU A 39 5.88 -28.11 -19.71
C GLU A 39 6.21 -26.84 -18.93
N ARG A 40 6.13 -25.67 -19.59
CA ARG A 40 6.27 -24.37 -18.93
C ARG A 40 5.24 -24.16 -17.83
N ASP A 41 4.00 -24.59 -18.06
CA ASP A 41 2.90 -24.45 -17.10
C ASP A 41 3.08 -25.36 -15.88
N LEU A 42 3.51 -26.60 -16.11
CA LEU A 42 3.85 -27.56 -15.05
C LEU A 42 4.99 -27.04 -14.18
N LEU A 43 6.12 -26.67 -14.80
CA LEU A 43 7.31 -26.18 -14.10
C LEU A 43 7.05 -24.86 -13.37
N ALA A 44 6.29 -23.94 -13.97
CA ALA A 44 5.92 -22.69 -13.32
C ALA A 44 5.05 -22.92 -12.07
N THR A 45 4.14 -23.91 -12.13
CA THR A 45 3.30 -24.31 -11.00
C THR A 45 4.14 -24.98 -9.91
N GLU A 46 4.99 -25.93 -10.28
CA GLU A 46 5.89 -26.65 -9.37
C GLU A 46 6.83 -25.71 -8.62
N PHE A 47 7.47 -24.77 -9.34
CA PHE A 47 8.37 -23.80 -8.71
C PHE A 47 7.62 -22.65 -8.01
N GLY A 48 6.31 -22.52 -8.27
CA GLY A 48 5.48 -21.41 -7.80
C GLY A 48 6.00 -20.06 -8.29
N ILE A 49 6.38 -19.98 -9.57
CA ILE A 49 6.90 -18.80 -10.24
C ILE A 49 6.05 -18.43 -11.45
N ARG A 50 5.99 -17.15 -11.80
CA ARG A 50 5.24 -16.73 -12.99
C ARG A 50 5.98 -17.10 -14.29
N LYS A 51 5.21 -17.47 -15.30
CA LYS A 51 5.68 -17.87 -16.64
C LYS A 51 6.33 -16.74 -17.42
N LYS A 52 5.72 -15.55 -17.37
CA LYS A 52 6.18 -14.35 -18.08
C LYS A 52 6.69 -13.33 -17.06
N PRO A 53 7.97 -12.93 -17.12
CA PRO A 53 8.45 -11.77 -16.39
C PRO A 53 7.62 -10.53 -16.74
N SER A 54 7.29 -9.74 -15.74
CA SER A 54 6.68 -8.42 -15.88
C SER A 54 7.76 -7.49 -16.38
N ILE A 55 7.33 -6.52 -17.17
CA ILE A 55 8.18 -5.43 -17.62
C ILE A 55 8.85 -4.70 -16.46
N PHE A 56 8.23 -4.66 -15.27
CA PHE A 56 8.80 -4.03 -14.07
C PHE A 56 10.07 -4.71 -13.55
N ASP A 57 10.29 -6.00 -13.84
CA ASP A 57 11.54 -6.70 -13.49
C ASP A 57 12.75 -6.12 -14.25
N LYS A 58 12.53 -5.35 -15.33
CA LYS A 58 13.58 -4.72 -16.14
C LYS A 58 13.79 -3.23 -15.80
N VAL A 59 12.88 -2.61 -15.06
CA VAL A 59 12.81 -1.14 -14.93
C VAL A 59 13.13 -0.69 -13.51
N THR A 60 12.50 -1.32 -12.51
CA THR A 60 12.58 -0.84 -11.11
C THR A 60 12.69 -1.96 -10.11
N ARG A 61 12.16 -3.14 -10.43
CA ARG A 61 12.03 -4.22 -9.47
C ARG A 61 13.26 -5.10 -9.41
N ASP A 62 14.12 -4.88 -8.42
CA ASP A 62 14.99 -5.96 -7.96
C ASP A 62 14.08 -7.00 -7.28
N ARG A 63 13.79 -8.05 -8.02
CA ARG A 63 12.90 -9.15 -7.61
C ARG A 63 13.34 -9.87 -6.31
N TYR A 64 14.58 -9.68 -5.86
CA TYR A 64 15.15 -10.30 -4.66
C TYR A 64 15.28 -9.31 -3.49
N LEU A 65 15.45 -8.02 -3.76
CA LEU A 65 15.48 -6.97 -2.73
C LEU A 65 14.11 -6.32 -2.48
N GLN A 66 13.22 -6.35 -3.48
CA GLN A 66 11.93 -5.64 -3.48
C GLN A 66 10.76 -6.61 -3.69
N CYS A 67 10.91 -7.87 -3.25
CA CYS A 67 9.73 -8.66 -2.97
C CYS A 67 9.23 -8.23 -1.60
N PRO A 68 8.08 -7.52 -1.48
CA PRO A 68 7.49 -7.34 -0.17
C PRO A 68 7.24 -8.72 0.43
N HIS A 69 7.49 -8.86 1.74
CA HIS A 69 7.37 -10.14 2.46
C HIS A 69 6.01 -10.82 2.22
N ASP A 70 4.97 -10.05 1.87
CA ASP A 70 3.77 -10.48 1.14
C ASP A 70 3.06 -9.24 0.53
N ALA A 71 2.00 -9.46 -0.27
CA ALA A 71 1.21 -8.36 -0.85
C ALA A 71 0.52 -7.48 0.21
N PHE A 72 0.22 -8.02 1.39
CA PHE A 72 -0.45 -7.31 2.47
C PHE A 72 0.44 -6.20 3.04
N HIS A 73 1.72 -6.47 3.28
CA HIS A 73 2.69 -5.47 3.75
C HIS A 73 2.90 -4.36 2.72
N CYS A 74 2.84 -4.68 1.43
CA CYS A 74 2.95 -3.70 0.36
C CYS A 74 1.76 -2.74 0.35
N VAL A 75 0.54 -3.28 0.44
CA VAL A 75 -0.69 -2.48 0.43
C VAL A 75 -0.84 -1.69 1.73
N GLY A 76 -0.47 -2.27 2.87
CA GLY A 76 -0.42 -1.57 4.16
C GLY A 76 0.59 -0.42 4.19
N GLY A 77 1.77 -0.61 3.60
CA GLY A 77 2.76 0.46 3.43
C GLY A 77 2.24 1.60 2.55
N LEU A 78 1.65 1.28 1.39
CA LEU A 78 1.04 2.28 0.52
C LEU A 78 -0.11 3.03 1.20
N ALA A 79 -0.96 2.33 1.95
CA ALA A 79 -2.04 2.93 2.72
C ALA A 79 -1.49 3.94 3.74
N ARG A 80 -0.43 3.59 4.47
CA ARG A 80 0.23 4.50 5.41
C ARG A 80 0.77 5.75 4.72
N GLU A 81 1.49 5.58 3.62
CA GLU A 81 2.05 6.72 2.87
C GLU A 81 0.96 7.63 2.31
N MET A 82 -0.14 7.06 1.82
CA MET A 82 -1.31 7.82 1.38
C MET A 82 -1.89 8.66 2.52
N LEU A 83 -2.14 8.05 3.69
CA LEU A 83 -2.64 8.77 4.87
C LEU A 83 -1.70 9.89 5.29
N GLN A 84 -0.40 9.62 5.34
CA GLN A 84 0.62 10.61 5.69
C GLN A 84 0.60 11.81 4.74
N ALA A 85 0.57 11.55 3.43
CA ALA A 85 0.51 12.57 2.40
C ALA A 85 -0.79 13.39 2.51
N THR A 86 -1.93 12.73 2.76
CA THR A 86 -3.21 13.39 2.98
C THR A 86 -3.14 14.38 4.15
N PHE A 87 -2.64 13.97 5.32
CA PHE A 87 -2.56 14.87 6.48
C PHE A 87 -1.63 16.07 6.22
N GLN A 88 -0.56 15.89 5.46
CA GLN A 88 0.33 16.99 5.06
C GLN A 88 -0.34 18.03 4.14
N THR A 89 -1.46 17.70 3.51
CA THR A 89 -2.23 18.66 2.71
C THR A 89 -3.06 19.63 3.56
N PHE A 90 -3.25 19.35 4.85
CA PHE A 90 -4.05 20.20 5.72
C PHE A 90 -3.28 21.45 6.15
N SER A 91 -4.01 22.56 6.33
CA SER A 91 -3.52 23.68 7.14
C SER A 91 -3.82 23.39 8.61
N THR A 92 -3.26 24.17 9.54
CA THR A 92 -3.60 24.07 10.97
C THR A 92 -5.11 24.19 11.23
N ILE A 93 -5.83 24.98 10.42
CA ILE A 93 -7.30 25.10 10.52
C ILE A 93 -7.96 23.78 10.10
N GLY A 94 -7.50 23.15 9.02
CA GLY A 94 -8.00 21.87 8.55
C GLY A 94 -7.68 20.71 9.50
N GLU A 95 -6.47 20.68 10.07
CA GLU A 95 -6.09 19.68 11.07
C GLU A 95 -7.02 19.73 12.29
N ASN A 96 -7.27 20.93 12.83
CA ASN A 96 -8.17 21.10 13.99
C ASN A 96 -9.60 20.65 13.67
N ALA A 97 -10.13 21.04 12.51
CA ALA A 97 -11.46 20.61 12.09
C ALA A 97 -11.55 19.10 11.85
N PHE A 98 -10.52 18.50 11.26
CA PHE A 98 -10.43 17.05 11.10
C PHE A 98 -10.43 16.35 12.47
N LEU A 99 -9.66 16.85 13.43
CA LEU A 99 -9.60 16.27 14.78
C LEU A 99 -10.93 16.39 15.52
N GLU A 100 -11.69 17.47 15.31
CA GLU A 100 -13.04 17.59 15.87
C GLU A 100 -13.98 16.50 15.32
N ILE A 101 -13.97 16.25 14.01
CA ILE A 101 -14.73 15.15 13.41
C ILE A 101 -14.23 13.80 13.91
N TRP A 102 -12.92 13.60 13.98
CA TRP A 102 -12.27 12.38 14.43
C TRP A 102 -12.66 12.01 15.88
N HIS A 103 -12.63 13.00 16.79
CA HIS A 103 -12.97 12.79 18.20
C HIS A 103 -14.42 12.38 18.42
N ASN A 104 -15.32 12.85 17.55
CA ASN A 104 -16.75 12.55 17.62
C ASN A 104 -17.16 11.37 16.72
N PHE A 105 -16.23 10.75 16.00
CA PHE A 105 -16.54 9.64 15.12
C PHE A 105 -16.75 8.35 15.92
N GLU A 106 -17.91 7.72 15.71
CA GLU A 106 -18.23 6.41 16.29
C GLU A 106 -17.55 5.31 15.47
N PHE A 107 -16.45 4.79 15.99
CA PHE A 107 -15.76 3.65 15.38
C PHE A 107 -16.53 2.34 15.61
N PRO A 108 -16.44 1.37 14.67
CA PRO A 108 -17.00 0.04 14.89
C PRO A 108 -16.54 -0.56 16.22
N PRO A 109 -17.41 -1.24 17.00
CA PRO A 109 -17.05 -1.79 18.31
C PRO A 109 -15.92 -2.82 18.28
N THR A 110 -15.69 -3.42 17.11
CA THR A 110 -14.62 -4.40 16.88
C THR A 110 -13.25 -3.77 16.65
N TRP A 111 -13.18 -2.45 16.46
CA TRP A 111 -11.91 -1.76 16.25
C TRP A 111 -11.29 -1.39 17.59
N SER A 112 -9.96 -1.46 17.65
CA SER A 112 -9.22 -0.90 18.76
C SER A 112 -9.46 0.61 18.85
N ARG A 113 -9.31 1.18 20.05
CA ARG A 113 -9.35 2.63 20.22
C ARG A 113 -8.26 3.26 19.38
N GLN A 114 -8.66 4.11 18.43
CA GLN A 114 -7.73 4.77 17.52
C GLN A 114 -7.10 6.01 18.18
N GLN A 115 -5.80 6.20 17.97
CA GLN A 115 -5.07 7.40 18.44
C GLN A 115 -5.33 8.59 17.49
N ASN A 116 -4.71 9.75 17.74
CA ASN A 116 -4.73 10.82 16.76
C ASN A 116 -3.89 10.38 15.54
N PRO A 117 -4.49 10.25 14.34
CA PRO A 117 -3.80 9.70 13.18
C PRO A 117 -2.84 10.71 12.54
N ILE A 118 -2.95 12.02 12.85
CA ILE A 118 -2.03 13.05 12.34
C ILE A 118 -0.68 12.95 13.07
N THR A 119 -0.70 12.85 14.40
CA THR A 119 0.54 12.87 15.22
C THR A 119 1.10 11.49 15.52
N HIS A 120 0.25 10.45 15.55
CA HIS A 120 0.63 9.11 15.96
C HIS A 120 0.58 8.07 14.83
N LEU A 121 0.53 8.46 13.56
CA LEU A 121 0.49 7.52 12.43
C LEU A 121 1.60 6.45 12.48
N GLY A 122 2.78 6.80 13.02
CA GLY A 122 3.89 5.85 13.19
C GLY A 122 3.61 4.69 14.15
N SER A 123 2.56 4.80 14.99
CA SER A 123 2.15 3.76 15.95
C SER A 123 1.09 2.81 15.36
N TYR A 124 0.59 3.09 14.16
CA TYR A 124 -0.45 2.29 13.52
C TYR A 124 0.15 1.04 12.87
N PHE A 125 -0.50 -0.11 13.08
CA PHE A 125 -0.18 -1.30 12.30
C PHE A 125 -0.72 -1.16 10.87
N PHE A 126 -0.22 -1.99 9.96
CA PHE A 126 -0.72 -2.01 8.58
C PHE A 126 -2.22 -2.29 8.50
N SER A 127 -2.76 -3.15 9.38
CA SER A 127 -4.20 -3.38 9.49
C SER A 127 -4.96 -2.10 9.84
N ASP A 128 -4.45 -1.31 10.78
CA ASP A 128 -5.08 -0.06 11.20
C ASP A 128 -5.07 0.95 10.05
N CYS A 129 -3.94 1.11 9.35
CA CYS A 129 -3.85 1.98 8.17
C CYS A 129 -4.86 1.58 7.08
N LEU A 130 -5.02 0.29 6.81
CA LEU A 130 -5.98 -0.20 5.83
C LEU A 130 -7.43 0.07 6.26
N CYS A 131 -7.74 -0.16 7.53
CA CYS A 131 -9.03 0.19 8.12
C CYS A 131 -9.32 1.69 8.00
N LEU A 132 -8.35 2.53 8.35
CA LEU A 132 -8.49 3.98 8.23
C LEU A 132 -8.73 4.42 6.80
N CYS A 133 -8.01 3.87 5.81
CA CYS A 133 -8.23 4.21 4.41
C CYS A 133 -9.68 4.01 3.95
N MET A 134 -10.42 3.06 4.53
CA MET A 134 -11.84 2.84 4.19
C MET A 134 -12.75 3.99 4.65
N ILE A 135 -12.48 4.57 5.82
CA ILE A 135 -13.32 5.63 6.41
C ILE A 135 -12.79 7.04 6.14
N MET A 136 -11.52 7.17 5.76
CA MET A 136 -10.84 8.45 5.62
C MET A 136 -11.54 9.40 4.62
N PRO A 137 -12.01 8.96 3.43
CA PRO A 137 -12.72 9.85 2.51
C PRO A 137 -13.93 10.53 3.15
N PHE A 138 -14.69 9.79 3.96
CA PHE A 138 -15.86 10.30 4.66
C PHE A 138 -15.49 11.31 5.75
N LEU A 139 -14.43 11.04 6.51
CA LEU A 139 -13.95 11.94 7.55
C LEU A 139 -13.43 13.25 6.95
N ILE A 140 -12.65 13.16 5.88
CA ILE A 140 -12.14 14.33 5.15
C ILE A 140 -13.29 15.14 4.57
N TYR A 141 -14.28 14.49 3.94
CA TYR A 141 -15.45 15.17 3.38
C TYR A 141 -16.21 15.99 4.43
N ARG A 142 -16.34 15.45 5.65
CA ARG A 142 -16.98 16.17 6.76
C ARG A 142 -16.13 17.29 7.35
N ALA A 143 -14.81 17.12 7.32
CA ALA A 143 -13.88 18.08 7.90
C ALA A 143 -13.58 19.26 6.96
N ILE A 144 -13.34 18.99 5.66
CA ILE A 144 -12.80 19.97 4.72
C ILE A 144 -13.93 20.58 3.89
N SER A 145 -14.28 21.82 4.22
CA SER A 145 -15.36 22.56 3.55
C SER A 145 -14.89 23.68 2.61
N ASN A 146 -13.65 24.14 2.76
CA ASN A 146 -13.11 25.23 1.94
C ASN A 146 -11.57 25.19 1.86
N THR A 147 -11.00 25.98 0.94
CA THR A 147 -9.55 25.94 0.64
C THR A 147 -8.66 26.52 1.75
N ALA A 148 -9.18 27.29 2.71
CA ALA A 148 -8.37 27.77 3.83
C ALA A 148 -7.96 26.65 4.80
N MET A 149 -8.67 25.52 4.74
CA MET A 149 -8.40 24.30 5.52
C MET A 149 -7.28 23.45 4.92
N LEU A 150 -6.81 23.82 3.73
CA LEU A 150 -5.73 23.14 3.03
C LEU A 150 -4.47 24.02 3.03
N ASN A 151 -3.32 23.37 2.97
CA ASN A 151 -2.03 24.03 2.85
C ASN A 151 -2.01 24.87 1.57
N LYS A 152 -1.59 26.13 1.69
CA LYS A 152 -1.54 27.08 0.57
C LYS A 152 -0.72 26.55 -0.61
N ALA A 153 0.44 25.96 -0.35
CA ALA A 153 1.31 25.42 -1.41
C ALA A 153 0.63 24.27 -2.16
N PHE A 154 -0.13 23.44 -1.44
CA PHE A 154 -0.90 22.35 -2.04
C PHE A 154 -2.05 22.88 -2.92
N VAL A 155 -2.80 23.87 -2.44
CA VAL A 155 -3.88 24.51 -3.21
C VAL A 155 -3.34 25.17 -4.48
N GLU A 156 -2.23 25.89 -4.39
CA GLU A 156 -1.58 26.52 -5.55
C GLU A 156 -1.12 25.49 -6.57
N HIS A 157 -0.57 24.35 -6.10
CA HIS A 157 -0.21 23.24 -6.96
C HIS A 157 -1.42 22.64 -7.67
N LEU A 158 -2.53 22.39 -6.96
CA LEU A 158 -3.76 21.86 -7.53
C LEU A 158 -4.36 22.78 -8.60
N ILE A 159 -4.44 24.09 -8.32
CA ILE A 159 -4.93 25.08 -9.29
C ILE A 159 -4.10 25.04 -10.57
N LYS A 160 -2.78 24.94 -10.43
CA LYS A 160 -1.85 24.90 -11.57
C LYS A 160 -1.98 23.62 -12.39
N VAL A 161 -2.09 22.46 -11.73
CA VAL A 161 -2.10 21.14 -12.41
C VAL A 161 -3.47 20.80 -12.99
N CYS A 162 -4.54 21.16 -12.30
CA CYS A 162 -5.90 20.80 -12.69
C CYS A 162 -6.63 21.90 -13.47
N GLU A 163 -6.01 23.07 -13.69
CA GLU A 163 -6.60 24.23 -14.37
C GLU A 163 -7.95 24.70 -13.76
N ILE A 164 -8.12 24.49 -12.45
CA ILE A 164 -9.36 24.81 -11.73
C ILE A 164 -9.27 26.13 -10.98
N THR A 165 -10.39 26.84 -10.89
CA THR A 165 -10.49 28.04 -10.05
C THR A 165 -10.53 27.67 -8.57
N LYS A 166 -9.97 28.54 -7.71
CA LYS A 166 -9.84 28.33 -6.25
C LYS A 166 -11.15 27.97 -5.54
N ASN A 167 -12.28 28.41 -6.08
CA ASN A 167 -13.61 28.13 -5.50
C ASN A 167 -14.11 26.70 -5.77
N HIS A 168 -13.56 26.01 -6.79
CA HIS A 168 -13.96 24.65 -7.16
C HIS A 168 -12.95 23.58 -6.72
N THR A 169 -11.86 23.97 -6.06
CA THR A 169 -10.78 23.05 -5.65
C THR A 169 -11.26 22.00 -4.65
N VAL A 170 -12.12 22.39 -3.71
CA VAL A 170 -12.68 21.47 -2.70
C VAL A 170 -13.69 20.52 -3.33
N ASP A 171 -14.56 21.02 -4.22
CA ASP A 171 -15.55 20.19 -4.92
C ASP A 171 -14.92 19.10 -5.79
N GLN A 172 -13.74 19.37 -6.37
CA GLN A 172 -12.98 18.37 -7.14
C GLN A 172 -12.27 17.35 -6.26
N LEU A 173 -11.72 17.78 -5.11
CA LEU A 173 -11.11 16.87 -4.12
C LEU A 173 -12.12 15.87 -3.54
N ILE A 174 -13.38 16.28 -3.43
CA ILE A 174 -14.47 15.47 -2.89
C ILE A 174 -15.04 14.46 -3.91
N ARG A 175 -14.84 14.71 -5.22
CA ARG A 175 -15.39 13.88 -6.31
C ARG A 175 -14.45 12.77 -6.79
N LEU A 176 -13.22 12.71 -6.29
CA LEU A 176 -12.25 11.63 -6.52
C LEU A 176 -12.56 10.41 -5.64
#